data_AF-V6M4X6-F1
#
_entry.id   AF-V6M4X6-F1
#
_cell.length_a   1.000
_cell.length_b   1.000
_cell.length_c   1.000
_cell.angle_alpha   90.00
_cell.angle_beta   90.00
_cell.angle_gamma   90.00
#
_symmetry.space_group_name_H-M   'P 1'
#
loop_
_entity.id
_entity.type
_entity.pdbx_description
1 polymer ?
#
loop_
_entity_poly.entity_id
_entity_poly.type
_entity_poly.pdbx_seq_one_letter_code
_entity_poly.pdbx_strand_id
1 'polypeptide(L)'
;MSWSKLKQNLESFLCPALHGRVEYRATGYRYLPDKAGLCYIAVDKKNVFNMSDKTTLIKWYQTELEIKNDPDIQIPISNEEIEAVRKDTKGTVPEDRLKVIARNRKISEYAKELLLAQVSLSKSNFSSVANQFLSLSIEESMESNDILLNILALVDRRVGKKRILNMAEKMKVKHPIVQYFYELRLSTL
;
A
#
# COMPACT_ATOMS: atom_id res chain seq x y z
N MET A 1 -21.75 11.09 -5.36
CA MET A 1 -22.43 9.82 -5.71
C MET A 1 -22.98 9.18 -4.43
N SER A 2 -24.15 8.55 -4.43
CA SER A 2 -24.65 7.80 -3.26
C SER A 2 -23.77 6.57 -3.00
N TRP A 3 -23.72 6.10 -1.74
CA TRP A 3 -22.91 4.93 -1.37
C TRP A 3 -23.27 3.68 -2.19
N SER A 4 -24.56 3.37 -2.33
CA SER A 4 -25.00 2.19 -3.08
C SER A 4 -24.53 2.22 -4.53
N LYS A 5 -24.53 3.39 -5.18
CA LYS A 5 -24.07 3.52 -6.56
C LYS A 5 -22.54 3.43 -6.66
N LEU A 6 -21.82 4.03 -5.72
CA LEU A 6 -20.36 3.92 -5.64
C LEU A 6 -19.93 2.46 -5.43
N LYS A 7 -20.56 1.77 -4.48
CA LYS A 7 -20.34 0.35 -4.21
C LYS A 7 -20.56 -0.50 -5.46
N GLN A 8 -21.72 -0.33 -6.12
CA GLN A 8 -22.02 -1.05 -7.36
C GLN A 8 -20.95 -0.82 -8.43
N ASN A 9 -20.48 0.41 -8.59
CA ASN A 9 -19.42 0.72 -9.54
C ASN A 9 -18.12 0.01 -9.16
N LEU A 10 -17.65 0.14 -7.91
CA LEU A 10 -16.42 -0.53 -7.45
C LEU A 10 -16.48 -2.05 -7.61
N GLU A 11 -17.61 -2.67 -7.26
CA GLU A 11 -17.80 -4.12 -7.40
C GLU A 11 -17.79 -4.55 -8.88
N SER A 12 -18.29 -3.70 -9.79
CA SER A 12 -18.23 -3.98 -11.24
C SER A 12 -16.81 -3.95 -11.82
N PHE A 13 -15.87 -3.28 -11.13
CA PHE A 13 -14.46 -3.24 -11.50
C PHE A 13 -13.65 -4.37 -10.89
N LEU A 14 -14.18 -5.12 -9.92
CA LEU A 14 -13.46 -6.25 -9.35
C LEU A 14 -13.12 -7.28 -10.44
N CYS A 15 -11.94 -7.88 -10.33
CA CYS A 15 -11.62 -9.01 -11.19
C CYS A 15 -12.55 -10.21 -10.88
N PRO A 16 -12.90 -11.03 -11.89
CA PRO A 16 -13.88 -12.10 -11.71
C PRO A 16 -13.55 -13.07 -10.57
N ALA A 17 -12.27 -13.35 -10.33
CA ALA A 17 -11.82 -14.27 -9.28
C ALA A 17 -11.98 -13.70 -7.85
N LEU A 18 -12.23 -12.40 -7.71
CA LEU A 18 -12.48 -11.75 -6.42
C LEU A 18 -13.97 -11.45 -6.18
N HIS A 19 -14.85 -11.73 -7.15
CA HIS A 19 -16.29 -11.58 -6.96
C HIS A 19 -16.79 -12.46 -5.81
N GLY A 20 -17.49 -11.84 -4.85
CA GLY A 20 -17.99 -12.51 -3.65
C GLY A 20 -16.91 -12.82 -2.59
N ARG A 21 -15.63 -12.62 -2.90
CA ARG A 21 -14.53 -12.71 -1.93
C ARG A 21 -14.19 -11.35 -1.36
N VAL A 22 -14.02 -10.34 -2.23
CA VAL A 22 -13.78 -8.96 -1.84
C VAL A 22 -15.11 -8.21 -1.81
N GLU A 23 -15.38 -7.55 -0.68
CA GLU A 23 -16.60 -6.77 -0.49
C GLU A 23 -16.28 -5.39 0.06
N TYR A 24 -16.97 -4.37 -0.43
CA TYR A 24 -16.93 -3.02 0.13
C TYR A 24 -18.09 -2.82 1.10
N ARG A 25 -17.76 -2.48 2.36
CA ARG A 25 -18.72 -2.29 3.45
C ARG A 25 -18.60 -0.86 3.98
N ALA A 26 -19.73 -0.20 4.25
CA ALA A 26 -19.76 1.11 4.87
C ALA A 26 -20.88 1.23 5.89
N THR A 27 -20.52 1.78 7.04
CA THR A 27 -21.35 2.23 8.16
C THR A 27 -21.03 3.70 8.55
N GLY A 28 -20.01 4.34 7.95
CA GLY A 28 -19.67 5.77 8.01
C GLY A 28 -18.41 6.18 7.19
N TYR A 29 -18.30 7.45 6.79
CA TYR A 29 -17.44 7.81 5.65
C TYR A 29 -15.97 8.19 5.95
N ARG A 30 -15.52 8.19 7.21
CA ARG A 30 -14.16 8.60 7.62
C ARG A 30 -13.38 7.44 8.24
N TYR A 31 -12.08 7.34 7.93
CA TYR A 31 -11.17 6.49 8.68
C TYR A 31 -10.86 7.18 10.00
N LEU A 32 -11.04 6.46 11.10
CA LEU A 32 -10.77 6.97 12.44
C LEU A 32 -10.17 5.81 13.24
N PRO A 33 -8.99 5.98 13.88
CA PRO A 33 -8.38 4.92 14.69
C PRO A 33 -9.29 4.39 15.81
N ASP A 34 -10.19 5.23 16.31
CA ASP A 34 -11.16 4.96 17.38
C ASP A 34 -12.58 4.66 16.86
N LYS A 35 -12.89 5.00 15.60
CA LYS A 35 -14.15 4.66 14.92
C LYS A 35 -13.90 3.85 13.65
N ALA A 36 -13.04 2.86 13.76
CA ALA A 36 -12.61 2.02 12.64
C ALA A 36 -13.75 1.20 11.99
N GLY A 37 -14.93 1.15 12.61
CA GLY A 37 -16.09 0.40 12.12
C GLY A 37 -16.97 1.16 11.13
N LEU A 38 -16.42 2.01 10.25
CA LEU A 38 -17.23 2.89 9.40
C LEU A 38 -17.02 2.69 7.88
N CYS A 39 -15.86 2.33 7.34
CA CYS A 39 -15.74 1.88 5.93
C CYS A 39 -14.61 0.86 5.82
N TYR A 40 -14.86 -0.33 5.28
CA TYR A 40 -13.84 -1.37 5.15
C TYR A 40 -13.99 -2.22 3.89
N ILE A 41 -12.84 -2.70 3.44
CA ILE A 41 -12.71 -3.78 2.47
C ILE A 41 -12.67 -5.09 3.28
N ALA A 42 -13.64 -5.96 3.06
CA ALA A 42 -13.66 -7.30 3.62
C ALA A 42 -13.17 -8.31 2.59
N VAL A 43 -12.43 -9.31 3.06
CA VAL A 43 -12.00 -10.46 2.26
C VAL A 43 -12.48 -11.72 2.96
N ASP A 44 -13.18 -12.57 2.21
CA ASP A 44 -13.76 -13.83 2.71
C ASP A 44 -14.58 -13.60 3.99
N LYS A 45 -15.41 -12.54 3.95
CA LYS A 45 -16.29 -12.03 5.03
C LYS A 45 -15.58 -11.48 6.27
N LYS A 46 -14.24 -11.52 6.34
CA LYS A 46 -13.43 -10.95 7.41
C LYS A 46 -13.02 -9.53 7.07
N ASN A 47 -13.09 -8.63 8.04
CA ASN A 47 -12.58 -7.28 7.87
C ASN A 47 -11.05 -7.32 7.88
N VAL A 48 -10.42 -6.95 6.76
CA VAL A 48 -8.94 -6.92 6.66
C VAL A 48 -8.41 -5.49 6.64
N PHE A 49 -9.19 -4.54 6.13
CA PHE A 49 -8.78 -3.15 6.03
C PHE A 49 -9.20 -2.35 7.27
N ASN A 50 -8.54 -2.63 8.41
CA ASN A 50 -8.81 -1.96 9.67
C ASN A 50 -7.51 -1.63 10.42
N MET A 51 -7.23 -0.34 10.60
CA MET A 51 -5.99 0.16 11.23
C MET A 51 -5.90 -0.10 12.73
N SER A 52 -7.03 -0.28 13.42
CA SER A 52 -7.07 -0.50 14.87
C SER A 52 -7.27 -1.96 15.25
N ASP A 53 -7.49 -2.83 14.27
CA ASP A 53 -7.82 -4.23 14.50
C ASP A 53 -6.57 -5.10 14.52
N LYS A 54 -6.15 -5.43 15.74
CA LYS A 54 -5.02 -6.32 16.02
C LYS A 54 -5.29 -7.79 15.66
N THR A 55 -6.52 -8.16 15.31
CA THR A 55 -6.83 -9.51 14.83
C THR A 55 -6.46 -9.70 13.37
N THR A 56 -6.23 -8.60 12.63
CA THR A 56 -5.72 -8.66 11.26
C THR A 56 -4.22 -8.96 11.26
N LEU A 57 -3.75 -9.72 10.28
CA LEU A 57 -2.33 -10.01 10.08
C LEU A 57 -1.55 -8.82 9.47
N ILE A 58 -2.22 -7.69 9.28
CA ILE A 58 -1.63 -6.52 8.63
C ILE A 58 -0.96 -5.65 9.68
N LYS A 59 0.33 -5.41 9.47
CA LYS A 59 1.12 -4.51 10.30
C LYS A 59 0.84 -3.07 9.95
N TRP A 60 0.49 -2.28 10.97
CA TRP A 60 0.34 -0.83 10.90
C TRP A 60 1.36 -0.20 11.83
N TYR A 61 2.10 0.79 11.35
CA TYR A 61 3.25 1.35 12.07
C TYR A 61 2.89 2.62 12.80
N GLN A 62 3.37 2.79 14.04
CA GLN A 62 3.17 4.02 14.81
C GLN A 62 4.34 4.99 14.66
N THR A 63 5.54 4.47 14.41
CA THR A 63 6.77 5.26 14.33
C THR A 63 7.65 4.84 13.16
N GLU A 64 8.48 5.77 12.67
CA GLU A 64 9.52 5.44 11.68
C GLU A 64 10.51 4.39 12.20
N LEU A 65 10.73 4.36 13.52
CA LEU A 65 11.64 3.40 14.14
C LEU A 65 11.13 1.95 14.02
N GLU A 66 9.82 1.74 14.15
CA GLU A 66 9.20 0.42 13.94
C GLU A 66 9.41 -0.06 12.50
N ILE A 67 9.27 0.84 11.52
CA ILE A 67 9.48 0.53 10.10
C ILE A 67 10.95 0.19 9.85
N LYS A 68 11.87 0.99 10.40
CA LYS A 68 13.32 0.81 10.21
C LYS A 68 13.85 -0.49 10.82
N ASN A 69 13.20 -0.96 11.90
CA ASN A 69 13.59 -2.17 12.60
C ASN A 69 12.82 -3.40 12.13
N ASP A 70 11.96 -3.28 11.13
CA ASP A 70 11.17 -4.38 10.61
C ASP A 70 12.05 -5.33 9.76
N PRO A 71 12.22 -6.61 10.14
CA PRO A 71 13.01 -7.56 9.38
C PRO A 71 12.40 -7.92 8.02
N ASP A 72 11.07 -7.76 7.86
CA ASP A 72 10.36 -8.07 6.63
C ASP A 72 10.56 -6.97 5.57
N ILE A 73 11.00 -5.78 5.98
CA ILE A 73 11.25 -4.65 5.09
C ILE A 73 12.67 -4.75 4.51
N GLN A 74 12.75 -5.29 3.30
CA GLN A 74 13.98 -5.36 2.53
C GLN A 74 13.94 -4.38 1.37
N ILE A 75 14.62 -3.25 1.53
CA ILE A 75 14.73 -2.26 0.47
C ILE A 75 15.99 -2.55 -0.36
N PRO A 76 15.85 -2.85 -1.66
CA PRO A 76 16.99 -3.06 -2.53
C PRO A 76 17.78 -1.75 -2.66
N ILE A 77 19.11 -1.81 -2.67
CA ILE A 77 19.98 -0.65 -2.84
C ILE A 77 20.63 -0.75 -4.23
N SER A 78 20.55 0.32 -5.01
CA SER A 78 21.21 0.38 -6.32
C SER A 78 22.64 0.90 -6.19
N ASN A 79 23.49 0.59 -7.17
CA ASN A 79 24.86 1.11 -7.21
C ASN A 79 24.91 2.64 -7.29
N GLU A 80 23.90 3.25 -7.92
CA GLU A 80 23.76 4.71 -8.03
C GLU A 80 23.61 5.36 -6.65
N GLU A 81 22.87 4.72 -5.74
CA GLU A 81 22.68 5.20 -4.37
C GLU A 81 23.98 5.13 -3.56
N ILE A 82 24.79 4.10 -3.79
CA ILE A 82 26.13 3.95 -3.16
C ILE A 82 27.08 5.03 -3.69
N GLU A 83 27.06 5.31 -4.98
CA GLU A 83 27.87 6.37 -5.60
C GLU A 83 27.46 7.77 -5.15
N ALA A 84 26.17 8.03 -4.96
CA ALA A 84 25.69 9.30 -4.40
C ALA A 84 26.27 9.53 -3.00
N VAL A 85 26.26 8.51 -2.14
CA VAL A 85 26.89 8.58 -0.81
C VAL A 85 28.41 8.75 -0.90
N ARG A 86 29.08 8.12 -1.87
CA ARG A 86 30.53 8.27 -2.09
C ARG A 86 30.89 9.71 -2.45
N LYS A 87 30.09 10.37 -3.29
CA LYS A 87 30.26 11.78 -3.66
C LYS A 87 30.08 12.70 -2.46
N ASP A 88 29.01 12.50 -1.68
CA ASP A 88 28.74 13.29 -0.47
C ASP A 88 29.85 13.17 0.58
N THR A 89 30.41 11.97 0.73
CA THR A 89 31.45 11.67 1.71
C THR A 89 32.87 11.97 1.22
N LYS A 90 33.02 12.54 0.01
CA LYS A 90 34.29 12.87 -0.64
C LYS A 90 35.28 11.70 -0.71
N GLY A 91 34.79 10.47 -0.73
CA GLY A 91 35.61 9.25 -0.83
C GLY A 91 36.38 8.86 0.44
N THR A 92 36.12 9.49 1.59
CA THR A 92 36.83 9.21 2.86
C THR A 92 36.33 7.94 3.56
N VAL A 93 35.21 7.37 3.08
CA VAL A 93 34.49 6.29 3.75
C VAL A 93 34.71 4.96 3.00
N PRO A 94 35.10 3.87 3.68
CA PRO A 94 35.26 2.54 3.08
C PRO A 94 33.97 2.03 2.41
N GLU A 95 34.10 1.19 1.37
CA GLU A 95 32.95 0.69 0.59
C GLU A 95 31.89 -0.02 1.44
N ASP A 96 32.30 -0.80 2.45
CA ASP A 96 31.37 -1.49 3.35
C ASP A 96 30.51 -0.50 4.15
N ARG A 97 31.09 0.64 4.52
CA ARG A 97 30.41 1.72 5.24
C ARG A 97 29.53 2.54 4.30
N LEU A 98 29.89 2.70 3.02
CA LEU A 98 29.05 3.35 2.02
C LEU A 98 27.73 2.60 1.82
N LYS A 99 27.77 1.26 1.71
CA LYS A 99 26.57 0.43 1.60
C LYS A 99 25.63 0.60 2.80
N VAL A 100 26.17 0.64 4.01
CA VAL A 100 25.39 0.84 5.24
C VAL A 100 24.76 2.23 5.28
N ILE A 101 25.51 3.27 4.90
CA ILE A 101 24.99 4.65 4.87
C ILE A 101 23.89 4.81 3.80
N ALA A 102 24.10 4.26 2.60
CA ALA A 102 23.10 4.26 1.53
C ALA A 102 21.82 3.54 1.98
N ARG A 103 21.95 2.36 2.60
CA ARG A 103 20.83 1.62 3.19
C ARG A 103 20.06 2.46 4.22
N ASN A 104 20.80 3.06 5.16
CA ASN A 104 20.23 3.82 6.27
C ASN A 104 19.51 5.09 5.80
N ARG A 105 20.01 5.75 4.75
CA ARG A 105 19.31 6.89 4.13
C ARG A 105 18.01 6.42 3.48
N LYS A 106 18.08 5.40 2.64
CA LYS A 106 16.93 4.88 1.90
C LYS A 106 15.81 4.36 2.82
N ILE A 107 16.16 3.61 3.86
CA ILE A 107 15.17 3.12 4.83
C ILE A 107 14.54 4.24 5.65
N SER A 108 15.27 5.33 5.88
CA SER A 108 14.71 6.49 6.60
C SER A 108 13.75 7.28 5.73
N GLU A 109 14.08 7.50 4.45
CA GLU A 109 13.16 8.10 3.47
C GLU A 109 11.90 7.26 3.30
N TYR A 110 12.08 5.95 3.11
CA TYR A 110 11.01 4.99 3.02
C TYR A 110 10.08 5.01 4.24
N ALA A 111 10.64 4.97 5.45
CA ALA A 111 9.87 4.97 6.68
C ALA A 111 9.03 6.25 6.81
N LYS A 112 9.61 7.40 6.44
CA LYS A 112 8.90 8.67 6.41
C LYS A 112 7.74 8.65 5.42
N GLU A 113 7.98 8.21 4.18
CA GLU A 113 6.94 8.15 3.14
C GLU A 113 5.80 7.20 3.52
N LEU A 114 6.13 6.01 4.03
CA LEU A 114 5.14 5.02 4.43
C LEU A 114 4.28 5.51 5.60
N LEU A 115 4.90 6.16 6.59
CA LEU A 115 4.18 6.74 7.72
C LEU A 115 3.28 7.90 7.27
N LEU A 116 3.77 8.76 6.36
CA LEU A 116 2.97 9.84 5.77
C LEU A 116 1.76 9.31 4.98
N ALA A 117 1.93 8.23 4.22
CA ALA A 117 0.85 7.56 3.50
C ALA A 117 -0.21 7.00 4.48
N GLN A 118 0.24 6.38 5.58
CA GLN A 118 -0.66 5.86 6.62
C GLN A 118 -1.42 6.97 7.35
N VAL A 119 -0.76 8.10 7.65
CA VAL A 119 -1.40 9.29 8.25
C VAL A 119 -2.38 9.93 7.27
N SER A 120 -2.06 9.97 5.98
CA SER A 120 -2.96 10.46 4.94
C SER A 120 -4.21 9.58 4.84
N LEU A 121 -4.01 8.25 4.86
CA LEU A 121 -5.10 7.29 4.86
C LEU A 121 -6.02 7.51 6.07
N SER A 122 -5.48 7.63 7.29
CA SER A 122 -6.28 7.81 8.51
C SER A 122 -7.09 9.10 8.55
N LYS A 123 -6.73 10.11 7.75
CA LYS A 123 -7.48 11.38 7.63
C LYS A 123 -8.40 11.41 6.41
N SER A 124 -8.27 10.44 5.50
CA SER A 124 -8.98 10.43 4.23
C SER A 124 -10.45 10.03 4.37
N ASN A 125 -11.19 10.18 3.28
CA ASN A 125 -12.58 9.73 3.15
C ASN A 125 -12.64 8.65 2.08
N PHE A 126 -13.09 7.45 2.45
CA PHE A 126 -13.18 6.31 1.53
C PHE A 126 -13.93 6.69 0.25
N SER A 127 -15.11 7.31 0.39
CA SER A 127 -15.94 7.67 -0.76
C SER A 127 -15.25 8.67 -1.67
N SER A 128 -14.52 9.63 -1.12
CA SER A 128 -13.77 10.60 -1.92
C SER A 128 -12.67 9.93 -2.73
N VAL A 129 -11.85 9.10 -2.09
CA VAL A 129 -10.74 8.39 -2.75
C VAL A 129 -11.26 7.36 -3.77
N ALA A 130 -12.34 6.64 -3.45
CA ALA A 130 -12.98 5.72 -4.38
C ALA A 130 -13.58 6.44 -5.60
N ASN A 131 -14.19 7.63 -5.44
CA ASN A 131 -14.64 8.42 -6.59
C ASN A 131 -13.45 8.93 -7.42
N GLN A 132 -12.35 9.31 -6.77
CA GLN A 132 -11.12 9.69 -7.47
C GLN A 132 -10.58 8.52 -8.30
N PHE A 133 -10.52 7.31 -7.72
CA PHE A 133 -10.10 6.09 -8.42
C PHE A 133 -10.89 5.84 -9.71
N LEU A 134 -12.21 6.03 -9.68
CA LEU A 134 -13.07 5.82 -10.85
C LEU A 134 -12.75 6.76 -12.03
N SER A 135 -12.08 7.88 -11.77
CA SER A 135 -11.66 8.86 -12.77
C SER A 135 -10.19 8.76 -13.15
N LEU A 136 -9.38 7.97 -12.42
CA LEU A 136 -7.96 7.80 -12.67
C LEU A 136 -7.67 6.59 -13.56
N SER A 137 -6.52 6.62 -14.24
CA SER A 137 -5.95 5.43 -14.86
C SER A 137 -5.46 4.43 -13.80
N ILE A 138 -5.28 3.18 -14.22
CA ILE A 138 -4.71 2.14 -13.36
C ILE A 138 -3.25 2.47 -13.04
N GLU A 139 -2.52 3.02 -14.00
CA GLU A 139 -1.14 3.47 -13.86
C GLU A 139 -1.01 4.48 -12.72
N GLU A 140 -1.79 5.55 -12.77
CA GLU A 140 -1.79 6.59 -11.75
C GLU A 140 -2.19 6.04 -10.38
N SER A 141 -3.22 5.18 -10.35
CA SER A 141 -3.71 4.59 -9.10
C SER A 141 -2.68 3.64 -8.46
N MET A 142 -1.88 2.93 -9.26
CA MET A 142 -0.82 2.04 -8.77
C MET A 142 0.46 2.78 -8.34
N GLU A 143 0.85 3.82 -9.07
CA GLU A 143 2.04 4.61 -8.75
C GLU A 143 1.80 5.66 -7.65
N SER A 144 0.53 5.94 -7.32
CA SER A 144 0.16 6.83 -6.22
C SER A 144 0.75 6.38 -4.87
N ASN A 145 1.00 7.36 -4.00
CA ASN A 145 1.35 7.16 -2.59
C ASN A 145 0.12 6.86 -1.71
N ASP A 146 -1.09 6.99 -2.26
CA ASP A 146 -2.32 6.66 -1.56
C ASP A 146 -2.54 5.14 -1.49
N ILE A 147 -2.59 4.62 -0.25
CA ILE A 147 -2.74 3.20 0.04
C ILE A 147 -4.05 2.64 -0.54
N LEU A 148 -5.15 3.37 -0.44
CA LEU A 148 -6.45 2.90 -0.92
C LEU A 148 -6.48 2.87 -2.45
N LEU A 149 -5.93 3.87 -3.13
CA LEU A 149 -5.82 3.85 -4.60
C LEU A 149 -5.03 2.63 -5.10
N ASN A 150 -3.92 2.30 -4.43
CA ASN A 150 -3.12 1.12 -4.79
C ASN A 150 -3.94 -0.18 -4.62
N ILE A 151 -4.70 -0.32 -3.53
CA ILE A 151 -5.55 -1.50 -3.30
C ILE A 151 -6.65 -1.60 -4.35
N LEU A 152 -7.38 -0.52 -4.61
CA LEU A 152 -8.47 -0.50 -5.59
C LEU A 152 -7.96 -0.89 -6.97
N ALA A 153 -6.77 -0.42 -7.35
CA ALA A 153 -6.14 -0.81 -8.60
C ALA A 153 -5.72 -2.29 -8.62
N LEU A 154 -5.17 -2.85 -7.53
CA LEU A 154 -4.78 -4.27 -7.46
C LEU A 154 -5.94 -5.25 -7.64
N VAL A 155 -7.12 -4.90 -7.11
CA VAL A 155 -8.32 -5.74 -7.22
C VAL A 155 -9.10 -5.53 -8.51
N ASP A 156 -8.69 -4.55 -9.32
CA ASP A 156 -9.37 -4.18 -10.57
C ASP A 156 -9.13 -5.21 -11.69
N ARG A 157 -10.19 -5.54 -12.42
CA ARG A 157 -10.19 -6.44 -13.58
C ARG A 157 -9.32 -5.97 -14.74
N ARG A 158 -9.08 -4.65 -14.86
CA ARG A 158 -8.19 -4.04 -15.86
C ARG A 158 -6.72 -4.39 -15.63
N VAL A 159 -6.36 -4.85 -14.42
CA VAL A 159 -5.01 -5.34 -14.12
C VAL A 159 -4.89 -6.82 -14.48
N GLY A 160 -4.29 -7.06 -15.65
CA GLY A 160 -4.06 -8.41 -16.17
C GLY A 160 -2.91 -9.16 -15.49
N LYS A 161 -2.90 -10.49 -15.66
CA LYS A 161 -1.92 -11.43 -15.08
C LYS A 161 -0.46 -11.00 -15.26
N LYS A 162 -0.06 -10.69 -16.51
CA LYS A 162 1.32 -10.27 -16.82
C LYS A 162 1.74 -9.03 -16.03
N ARG A 163 0.81 -8.10 -15.79
CA ARG A 163 1.09 -6.88 -15.04
C ARG A 163 1.29 -7.17 -13.57
N ILE A 164 0.43 -7.99 -12.96
CA ILE A 164 0.60 -8.41 -11.56
C ILE A 164 1.97 -9.05 -11.38
N LEU A 165 2.34 -10.04 -12.21
CA LEU A 165 3.63 -10.73 -12.09
C LEU A 165 4.85 -9.79 -12.22
N ASN A 166 4.77 -8.77 -13.08
CA ASN A 166 5.86 -7.81 -13.28
C ASN A 166 6.01 -6.78 -12.15
N MET A 167 5.09 -6.74 -11.18
CA MET A 167 5.10 -5.74 -10.10
C MET A 167 5.69 -6.26 -8.79
N ALA A 168 6.18 -7.51 -8.75
CA ALA A 168 6.70 -8.15 -7.55
C ALA A 168 7.68 -7.27 -6.75
N GLU A 169 8.70 -6.71 -7.42
CA GLU A 169 9.69 -5.86 -6.75
C GLU A 169 9.10 -4.53 -6.26
N LYS A 170 8.15 -3.95 -7.00
CA LYS A 170 7.46 -2.72 -6.60
C LYS A 170 6.57 -2.95 -5.38
N MET A 171 5.98 -4.13 -5.24
CA MET A 171 5.07 -4.44 -4.14
C MET A 171 5.79 -4.65 -2.82
N LYS A 172 7.02 -5.19 -2.83
CA LYS A 172 7.84 -5.38 -1.62
C LYS A 172 8.04 -4.10 -0.80
N VAL A 173 8.05 -2.94 -1.47
CA VAL A 173 8.18 -1.64 -0.82
C VAL A 173 6.83 -0.99 -0.50
N LYS A 174 5.69 -1.49 -0.98
CA LYS A 174 4.40 -0.88 -0.62
C LYS A 174 3.98 -1.26 0.81
N HIS A 175 2.99 -0.55 1.35
CA HIS A 175 2.47 -0.82 2.70
C HIS A 175 2.01 -2.29 2.85
N PRO A 176 2.18 -2.95 4.02
CA PRO A 176 1.79 -4.36 4.23
C PRO A 176 0.38 -4.73 3.76
N ILE A 177 -0.58 -3.81 3.90
CA ILE A 177 -1.94 -3.99 3.37
C ILE A 177 -2.00 -4.07 1.84
N VAL A 178 -1.19 -3.28 1.13
CA VAL A 178 -1.11 -3.30 -0.34
C VAL A 178 -0.47 -4.61 -0.77
N GLN A 179 0.57 -5.06 -0.05
CA GLN A 179 1.18 -6.38 -0.25
C GLN A 179 0.16 -7.51 -0.05
N TYR A 180 -0.67 -7.44 0.99
CA TYR A 180 -1.75 -8.40 1.23
C TYR A 180 -2.71 -8.51 0.04
N PHE A 181 -3.18 -7.38 -0.52
CA PHE A 181 -4.07 -7.40 -1.69
C PHE A 181 -3.36 -7.84 -2.97
N TYR A 182 -2.06 -7.60 -3.08
CA TYR A 182 -1.24 -8.12 -4.17
C TYR A 182 -1.11 -9.65 -4.10
N GLU A 183 -0.81 -10.20 -2.92
CA GLU A 183 -0.75 -11.65 -2.70
C GLU A 183 -2.12 -12.31 -2.89
N LEU A 184 -3.19 -11.67 -2.40
CA LEU A 184 -4.56 -12.10 -2.68
C LEU A 184 -4.80 -12.19 -4.19
N ARG A 185 -4.36 -11.19 -4.95
CA ARG A 185 -4.50 -11.19 -6.41
C ARG A 185 -3.65 -12.29 -7.05
N LEU A 186 -2.40 -12.48 -6.63
CA LEU A 186 -1.53 -13.55 -7.09
C LEU A 186 -2.14 -14.94 -6.89
N SER A 187 -2.78 -15.17 -5.73
CA SER A 187 -3.46 -16.44 -5.41
C SER A 187 -4.64 -16.79 -6.34
N THR A 188 -5.09 -15.82 -7.15
CA THR A 188 -6.22 -15.95 -8.07
C THR A 188 -5.83 -16.02 -9.56
N LEU A 189 -4.53 -16.07 -9.88
CA LEU A 189 -3.99 -16.04 -11.26
C LEU A 189 -3.81 -17.41 -11.92
#